data_AF-A0A2N0P5F8-F1
#
_entry.id   AF-A0A2N0P5F8-F1
#
_cell.length_a   1.000
_cell.length_b   1.000
_cell.length_c   1.000
_cell.angle_alpha   90.00
_cell.angle_beta   90.00
_cell.angle_gamma   90.00
#
_symmetry.space_group_name_H-M   'P 1'
#
loop_
_entity.id
_entity.type
_entity.pdbx_description
1 polymer ?
#
loop_
_entity_poly.entity_id
_entity_poly.type
_entity_poly.pdbx_seq_one_letter_code
_entity_poly.pdbx_strand_id
1 'polypeptide(L)'
;MPLELLKYLIRDLPKNTLELRKQIFMPEQMDQDFNRSRDFDRDWIRNTVYNLLLEYESNALMSDYLELWILVHVWNFTDKVFNDIEKVKVVRGESCSLSSSTRKNYKRTIPAVDKKKKILERRGDMIICKITDEYRYTKAGQQFEGQNGTKLLQKRGLKMPKMMKDMFDQLCKTFD
;
A
#
# COMPACT_ATOMS: atom_id res chain seq x y z
N MET A 1 -15.74 -1.01 4.64
CA MET A 1 -15.27 -0.71 6.01
C MET A 1 -16.43 -0.93 6.95
N PRO A 2 -16.26 -1.67 8.06
CA PRO A 2 -17.28 -1.83 9.10
C PRO A 2 -17.82 -0.48 9.59
N LEU A 3 -19.13 -0.39 9.83
CA LEU A 3 -19.82 0.85 10.22
C LEU A 3 -19.22 1.45 11.51
N GLU A 4 -18.85 0.60 12.46
CA GLU A 4 -18.27 1.01 13.75
C GLU A 4 -16.90 1.69 13.59
N LEU A 5 -16.06 1.22 12.66
CA LEU A 5 -14.77 1.86 12.35
C LEU A 5 -14.96 3.19 11.63
N LEU A 6 -15.97 3.29 10.76
CA LEU A 6 -16.31 4.55 10.11
C LEU A 6 -16.79 5.58 11.14
N LYS A 7 -17.64 5.17 12.09
CA LYS A 7 -18.07 6.02 13.21
C LYS A 7 -16.88 6.44 14.07
N TYR A 8 -15.93 5.55 14.32
CA TYR A 8 -14.72 5.86 15.07
C TYR A 8 -13.85 6.92 14.35
N LEU A 9 -13.65 6.77 13.03
CA LEU A 9 -12.89 7.69 12.19
C LEU A 9 -13.52 9.09 12.09
N ILE A 10 -14.84 9.15 11.99
CA ILE A 10 -15.60 10.39 11.79
C ILE A 10 -16.09 10.97 13.14
N ARG A 11 -15.78 10.30 14.26
CA ARG A 11 -16.18 10.77 15.58
C ARG A 11 -15.63 12.18 15.76
N ASP A 12 -16.52 13.15 15.94
CA ASP A 12 -16.22 14.55 16.18
C ASP A 12 -15.14 15.12 15.24
N LEU A 13 -15.44 15.25 13.95
CA LEU A 13 -14.58 15.91 12.94
C LEU A 13 -13.91 17.18 13.52
N PRO A 14 -12.64 17.09 13.92
CA PRO A 14 -12.00 18.17 14.65
C PRO A 14 -11.79 19.36 13.74
N LYS A 15 -12.02 20.57 14.26
CA LYS A 15 -11.98 21.80 13.47
C LYS A 15 -10.57 22.32 13.27
N ASN A 16 -9.63 21.88 14.12
CA ASN A 16 -8.23 22.29 14.11
C ASN A 16 -7.32 21.16 14.63
N THR A 17 -6.02 21.33 14.45
CA THR A 17 -4.99 20.36 14.84
C THR A 17 -4.92 20.11 16.35
N LEU A 18 -5.24 21.12 17.17
CA LEU A 18 -5.23 20.99 18.63
C LEU A 18 -6.35 20.06 19.13
N GLU A 19 -7.56 20.20 18.60
CA GLU A 19 -8.68 19.29 18.88
C GLU A 19 -8.36 17.87 18.41
N LEU A 20 -7.82 17.74 17.20
CA LEU A 20 -7.41 16.45 16.66
C LEU A 20 -6.35 15.77 17.55
N ARG A 21 -5.35 16.52 18.00
CA ARG A 21 -4.32 16.02 18.93
C ARG A 21 -4.92 15.55 20.25
N LYS A 22 -5.84 16.32 20.84
CA LYS A 22 -6.54 15.92 22.07
C LYS A 22 -7.30 14.62 21.85
N GLN A 23 -8.00 14.49 20.72
CA GLN A 23 -8.78 13.31 20.39
C GLN A 23 -7.92 12.05 20.18
N ILE A 24 -6.80 12.17 19.46
CA ILE A 24 -5.85 11.06 19.24
C ILE A 24 -5.33 10.51 20.57
N PHE A 25 -5.03 11.39 21.52
CA PHE A 25 -4.48 11.02 22.82
C PHE A 25 -5.55 10.88 23.93
N MET A 26 -6.84 10.86 23.59
CA MET A 26 -7.85 10.52 24.58
C MET A 26 -7.63 9.09 25.06
N PRO A 27 -7.55 8.84 26.38
CA PRO A 27 -7.40 7.49 26.91
C PRO A 27 -8.52 6.59 26.41
N GLU A 28 -8.15 5.45 25.84
CA GLU A 28 -9.07 4.39 25.46
C GLU A 28 -8.75 3.11 26.22
N GLN A 29 -9.72 2.18 26.28
CA GLN A 29 -9.52 0.90 26.96
C GLN A 29 -8.34 0.10 26.37
N MET A 30 -8.10 0.25 25.06
CA MET A 30 -6.97 -0.38 24.37
C MET A 30 -5.59 0.07 24.88
N ASP A 31 -5.49 1.24 25.53
CA ASP A 31 -4.23 1.74 26.09
C ASP A 31 -3.84 1.00 27.39
N GLN A 32 -4.79 0.31 28.03
CA GLN A 32 -4.57 -0.44 29.27
C GLN A 32 -4.54 -1.95 29.03
N ASP A 33 -5.47 -2.47 28.24
CA ASP A 33 -5.63 -3.90 27.97
C ASP A 33 -5.77 -4.14 26.46
N PHE A 34 -4.67 -3.98 25.74
CA PHE A 34 -4.63 -4.12 24.30
C PHE A 34 -4.91 -5.57 23.87
N ASN A 35 -5.98 -5.76 23.10
CA ASN A 35 -6.29 -7.03 22.45
C ASN A 35 -6.25 -6.88 20.93
N ARG A 36 -5.30 -7.56 20.28
CA ARG A 36 -5.10 -7.50 18.82
C ARG A 36 -6.35 -7.80 18.00
N SER A 37 -7.20 -8.74 18.42
CA SER A 37 -8.41 -9.10 17.66
C SER A 37 -9.51 -8.05 17.70
N ARG A 38 -9.51 -7.20 18.73
CA ARG A 38 -10.54 -6.18 18.98
C ARG A 38 -10.06 -4.77 18.65
N ASP A 39 -8.80 -4.48 18.96
CA ASP A 39 -8.28 -3.12 19.07
C ASP A 39 -7.32 -2.73 17.94
N PHE A 40 -6.84 -3.71 17.14
CA PHE A 40 -5.85 -3.47 16.09
C PHE A 40 -6.25 -2.37 15.11
N ASP A 41 -7.46 -2.43 14.55
CA ASP A 41 -7.91 -1.44 13.57
C ASP A 41 -7.93 -0.02 14.16
N ARG A 42 -8.32 0.12 15.43
CA ARG A 42 -8.40 1.41 16.12
C ARG A 42 -7.00 1.97 16.40
N ASP A 43 -6.09 1.13 16.89
CA ASP A 43 -4.69 1.50 17.11
C ASP A 43 -4.01 1.88 15.79
N TRP A 44 -4.24 1.10 14.72
CA TRP A 44 -3.74 1.41 13.38
C TRP A 44 -4.29 2.75 12.85
N ILE A 45 -5.59 3.04 13.03
CA ILE A 45 -6.19 4.33 12.68
C ILE A 45 -5.53 5.46 13.49
N ARG A 46 -5.44 5.32 14.81
CA ARG A 46 -4.85 6.32 15.70
C ARG A 46 -3.41 6.64 15.29
N ASN A 47 -2.58 5.62 15.07
CA ASN A 47 -1.22 5.79 14.58
C ASN A 47 -1.18 6.45 13.19
N THR A 48 -2.06 6.07 12.26
CA THR A 48 -2.10 6.65 10.91
C THR A 48 -2.43 8.14 10.94
N VAL A 49 -3.48 8.51 11.67
CA VAL A 49 -3.91 9.90 11.81
C VAL A 49 -2.83 10.72 12.51
N TYR A 50 -2.19 10.18 13.55
CA TYR A 50 -1.10 10.86 14.24
C TYR A 50 0.12 11.13 13.35
N ASN A 51 0.55 10.15 12.55
CA ASN A 51 1.68 10.37 11.62
C ASN A 51 1.34 11.45 10.59
N LEU A 52 0.13 11.45 10.03
CA LEU A 52 -0.32 12.50 9.10
C LEU A 52 -0.43 13.88 9.76
N LEU A 53 -0.85 13.94 11.03
CA LEU A 53 -0.90 15.17 11.80
C LEU A 53 0.49 15.81 11.94
N LEU A 54 1.54 15.01 12.18
CA LEU A 54 2.92 15.51 12.25
C LEU A 54 3.39 16.11 10.92
N GLU A 55 3.07 15.47 9.80
CA GLU A 55 3.37 16.00 8.46
C GLU A 55 2.62 17.30 8.16
N TYR A 56 1.39 17.42 8.66
CA TYR A 56 0.58 18.62 8.52
C TYR A 56 1.12 19.78 9.38
N GLU A 57 1.37 19.55 10.67
CA GLU A 57 1.85 20.58 11.60
C GLU A 57 3.27 21.07 11.27
N SER A 58 4.10 20.24 10.64
CA SER A 58 5.42 20.64 10.15
C SER A 58 5.38 21.43 8.84
N ASN A 59 4.19 21.63 8.25
CA ASN A 59 3.98 22.18 6.91
C ASN A 59 4.71 21.40 5.80
N ALA A 60 5.08 20.14 6.03
CA ALA A 60 5.77 19.33 5.02
C ALA A 60 4.92 19.21 3.75
N LEU A 61 3.60 19.00 3.90
CA LEU A 61 2.67 18.84 2.78
C LEU A 61 2.56 20.07 1.84
N MET A 62 3.12 21.22 2.21
CA MET A 62 3.13 22.44 1.38
C MET A 62 4.29 22.46 0.37
N SER A 63 5.24 21.53 0.49
CA SER A 63 6.44 21.48 -0.36
C SER A 63 6.29 20.50 -1.53
N ASP A 64 6.98 20.79 -2.63
CA ASP A 64 7.07 19.88 -3.77
C ASP A 64 8.09 18.76 -3.49
N TYR A 65 7.60 17.63 -2.98
CA TYR A 65 8.42 16.45 -2.74
C TYR A 65 8.34 15.41 -3.84
N LEU A 66 9.42 14.63 -4.01
CA LEU A 66 9.47 13.49 -4.93
C LEU A 66 8.47 12.39 -4.56
N GLU A 67 8.08 11.58 -5.55
CA GLU A 67 7.12 10.44 -5.39
C GLU A 67 7.52 9.50 -4.24
N LEU A 68 8.83 9.27 -4.03
CA LEU A 68 9.35 8.43 -2.95
C LEU A 68 9.06 9.02 -1.55
N TRP A 69 9.18 10.33 -1.39
CA TRP A 69 8.88 10.97 -0.11
C TRP A 69 7.40 10.80 0.24
N ILE A 70 6.51 11.02 -0.72
CA ILE A 70 5.06 10.82 -0.54
C ILE A 70 4.76 9.35 -0.19
N LEU A 71 5.43 8.40 -0.85
CA LEU A 71 5.30 6.99 -0.52
C LEU A 71 5.70 6.67 0.92
N VAL A 72 6.78 7.27 1.43
CA VAL A 72 7.32 7.01 2.77
C VAL A 72 6.59 7.78 3.87
N HIS A 73 6.22 9.03 3.64
CA HIS A 73 5.65 9.90 4.68
C HIS A 73 4.12 9.84 4.72
N VAL A 74 3.48 9.89 3.55
CA VAL A 74 2.01 9.91 3.47
C VAL A 74 1.43 8.50 3.40
N TRP A 75 2.04 7.61 2.63
CA TRP A 75 1.53 6.25 2.42
C TRP A 75 2.11 5.20 3.38
N ASN A 76 2.89 5.55 4.41
CA ASN A 76 3.45 4.55 5.35
C ASN A 76 2.40 3.67 6.03
N PHE A 77 1.17 4.17 6.21
CA PHE A 77 0.11 3.43 6.89
C PHE A 77 -0.20 2.09 6.22
N THR A 78 0.05 1.96 4.92
CA THR A 78 -0.17 0.72 4.18
C THR A 78 0.77 -0.39 4.64
N ASP A 79 1.93 -0.08 5.20
CA ASP A 79 2.88 -1.09 5.65
C ASP A 79 2.38 -1.81 6.91
N LYS A 80 1.57 -1.12 7.72
CA LYS A 80 1.07 -1.64 8.99
C LYS A 80 -0.37 -2.15 8.92
N VAL A 81 -1.11 -1.87 7.85
CA VAL A 81 -2.56 -2.16 7.75
C VAL A 81 -2.91 -3.65 7.79
N PHE A 82 -1.96 -4.54 7.45
CA PHE A 82 -2.15 -6.00 7.48
C PHE A 82 -1.35 -6.67 8.60
N ASN A 83 -0.83 -5.89 9.55
CA ASN A 83 -0.02 -6.45 10.61
C ASN A 83 -0.81 -7.41 11.49
N ASP A 84 -2.14 -7.38 11.51
CA ASP A 84 -3.00 -8.35 12.19
C ASP A 84 -3.10 -9.70 11.47
N ILE A 85 -2.93 -9.73 10.15
CA ILE A 85 -3.05 -10.94 9.33
C ILE A 85 -1.71 -11.67 9.24
N GLU A 86 -1.69 -12.93 9.65
CA GLU A 86 -0.48 -13.75 9.61
C GLU A 86 0.05 -13.91 8.18
N LYS A 87 1.38 -13.74 8.02
CA LYS A 87 2.13 -13.93 6.77
C LYS A 87 1.76 -13.00 5.61
N VAL A 88 0.90 -12.01 5.84
CA VAL A 88 0.64 -10.94 4.87
C VAL A 88 1.67 -9.82 5.07
N LYS A 89 2.23 -9.33 3.98
CA LYS A 89 3.16 -8.20 3.99
C LYS A 89 2.94 -7.29 2.81
N VAL A 90 3.25 -6.01 2.99
CA VAL A 90 3.36 -5.03 1.92
C VAL A 90 4.83 -4.88 1.55
N VAL A 91 5.14 -5.11 0.27
CA VAL A 91 6.51 -5.01 -0.25
C VAL A 91 6.62 -3.75 -1.11
N ARG A 92 7.57 -2.86 -0.78
CA ARG A 92 7.81 -1.58 -1.48
C ARG A 92 8.97 -1.64 -2.45
N GLY A 93 8.86 -0.89 -3.56
CA GLY A 93 9.95 -0.30 -4.34
C GLY A 93 10.97 -1.21 -5.03
N GLU A 94 11.25 -2.40 -4.51
CA GLU A 94 12.33 -3.29 -4.98
C GLU A 94 11.80 -4.52 -5.70
N SER A 95 10.62 -5.01 -5.32
CA SER A 95 10.03 -6.22 -5.89
C SER A 95 9.34 -5.96 -7.24
N CYS A 96 9.81 -6.64 -8.28
CA CYS A 96 8.99 -6.90 -9.46
C CYS A 96 7.96 -7.99 -9.13
N SER A 97 6.80 -7.97 -9.77
CA SER A 97 5.84 -9.06 -9.60
C SER A 97 6.47 -10.39 -10.02
N LEU A 98 6.42 -11.37 -9.13
CA LEU A 98 6.82 -12.75 -9.40
C LEU A 98 5.93 -13.33 -10.50
N SER A 99 4.63 -13.13 -10.41
CA SER A 99 3.63 -13.65 -11.36
C SER A 99 3.90 -13.16 -12.79
N SER A 100 4.11 -11.86 -12.93
CA SER A 100 4.44 -11.27 -14.22
C SER A 100 5.85 -11.61 -14.70
N SER A 101 6.82 -11.81 -13.80
CA SER A 101 8.16 -12.32 -14.14
C SER A 101 8.07 -13.74 -14.71
N THR A 102 7.27 -14.61 -14.09
CA THR A 102 7.00 -15.98 -14.54
C THR A 102 6.41 -15.98 -15.94
N ARG A 103 5.35 -15.20 -16.20
CA ARG A 103 4.75 -15.10 -17.54
C ARG A 103 5.77 -14.68 -18.60
N LYS A 104 6.55 -13.61 -18.34
CA LYS A 104 7.51 -13.08 -19.32
C LYS A 104 8.66 -14.03 -19.62
N ASN A 105 9.00 -14.90 -18.68
CA ASN A 105 10.12 -15.82 -18.79
C ASN A 105 9.69 -17.28 -18.97
N TYR A 106 8.40 -17.58 -19.18
CA TYR A 106 7.88 -18.94 -19.30
C TYR A 106 8.55 -19.76 -20.43
N LYS A 107 8.88 -19.11 -21.56
CA LYS A 107 9.57 -19.75 -22.68
C LYS A 107 11.10 -19.60 -22.62
N ARG A 108 11.65 -19.15 -21.50
CA ARG A 108 13.09 -18.90 -21.38
C ARG A 108 13.84 -20.23 -21.24
N THR A 109 14.81 -20.44 -22.10
CA THR A 109 15.74 -21.58 -22.04
C THR A 109 16.94 -21.27 -21.14
N ILE A 110 17.67 -22.33 -20.76
CA ILE A 110 18.83 -22.22 -19.86
C ILE A 110 19.92 -21.37 -20.55
N PRO A 111 20.61 -20.46 -19.83
CA PRO A 111 21.65 -19.60 -20.39
C PRO A 111 22.76 -20.32 -21.16
N ALA A 112 23.00 -21.59 -20.83
CA ALA A 112 23.97 -22.45 -21.51
C ALA A 112 23.54 -22.84 -22.93
N VAL A 113 22.22 -22.83 -23.21
CA VAL A 113 21.63 -23.16 -24.52
C VAL A 113 21.34 -21.88 -25.32
N ASP A 114 20.86 -20.82 -24.67
CA ASP A 114 20.55 -19.54 -25.30
C ASP A 114 20.93 -18.40 -24.34
N LYS A 115 21.82 -17.48 -24.76
CA LYS A 115 22.36 -16.39 -23.92
C LYS A 115 21.35 -15.27 -23.60
N LYS A 116 20.04 -15.55 -23.64
CA LYS A 116 18.99 -14.58 -23.33
C LYS A 116 18.93 -14.28 -21.83
N LYS A 117 19.21 -13.01 -21.50
CA LYS A 117 19.07 -12.47 -20.14
C LYS A 117 17.61 -12.57 -19.65
N LYS A 118 17.42 -12.73 -18.34
CA LYS A 118 16.09 -12.71 -17.70
C LYS A 118 15.43 -11.36 -17.98
N ILE A 119 14.17 -11.39 -18.44
CA ILE A 119 13.40 -10.17 -18.65
C ILE A 119 12.93 -9.70 -17.27
N LEU A 120 13.47 -8.56 -16.83
CA LEU A 120 13.01 -7.88 -15.62
C LEU A 120 11.70 -7.16 -15.91
N GLU A 121 10.77 -7.20 -14.96
CA GLU A 121 9.57 -6.37 -15.06
C GLU A 121 9.75 -4.97 -14.48
N ARG A 122 8.80 -4.09 -14.76
CA ARG A 122 8.73 -2.78 -14.13
C ARG A 122 8.27 -2.96 -12.68
N ARG A 123 8.95 -2.29 -11.76
CA ARG A 123 8.65 -2.37 -10.32
C ARG A 123 7.33 -1.66 -9.98
N GLY A 124 6.54 -2.30 -9.13
CA GLY A 124 5.40 -1.67 -8.47
C GLY A 124 5.86 -0.71 -7.39
N ASP A 125 4.97 0.20 -6.96
CA ASP A 125 5.32 1.02 -5.79
C ASP A 125 5.09 0.20 -4.53
N MET A 126 3.99 -0.56 -4.49
CA MET A 126 3.71 -1.54 -3.43
C MET A 126 3.03 -2.80 -4.00
N ILE A 127 3.37 -3.95 -3.46
CA ILE A 127 2.72 -5.25 -3.73
C ILE A 127 2.28 -5.85 -2.40
N ILE A 128 1.03 -6.31 -2.29
CA ILE A 128 0.57 -7.06 -1.13
C ILE A 128 0.76 -8.54 -1.42
N CYS A 129 1.51 -9.21 -0.55
CA CYS A 129 1.80 -10.63 -0.67
C CYS A 129 1.37 -11.38 0.59
N LYS A 130 0.93 -12.65 0.43
CA LYS A 130 0.87 -13.61 1.52
C LYS A 130 1.87 -14.72 1.24
N ILE A 131 2.89 -14.87 2.08
CA ILE A 131 4.03 -15.77 1.85
C ILE A 131 4.75 -15.44 0.52
N THR A 132 4.36 -16.10 -0.57
CA THR A 132 4.86 -15.91 -1.94
C THR A 132 3.79 -15.43 -2.92
N ASP A 133 2.51 -15.56 -2.56
CA ASP A 133 1.40 -15.25 -3.45
C ASP A 133 1.09 -13.75 -3.45
N GLU A 134 0.86 -13.20 -4.63
CA GLU A 134 0.63 -11.77 -4.84
C GLU A 134 -0.85 -11.50 -5.02
N TYR A 135 -1.42 -10.61 -4.19
CA TYR A 135 -2.86 -10.34 -4.17
C TYR A 135 -3.22 -8.97 -4.70
N ARG A 136 -2.33 -7.98 -4.53
CA ARG A 136 -2.62 -6.61 -4.94
C ARG A 136 -1.38 -5.90 -5.43
N TYR A 137 -1.62 -5.01 -6.37
CA TYR A 137 -0.64 -4.10 -6.92
C TYR A 137 -1.10 -2.66 -6.70
N THR A 138 -0.18 -1.79 -6.26
CA THR A 138 -0.45 -0.37 -6.03
C THR A 138 0.54 0.50 -6.78
N LYS A 139 0.02 1.61 -7.32
CA LYS A 139 0.81 2.71 -7.87
C LYS A 139 0.38 4.02 -7.23
N ALA A 140 1.35 4.76 -6.73
CA ALA A 140 1.20 6.14 -6.32
C ALA A 140 1.51 7.07 -7.50
N GLY A 141 0.90 8.25 -7.46
CA GLY A 141 1.25 9.36 -8.33
C GLY A 141 1.62 10.54 -7.45
N GLN A 142 2.69 11.24 -7.81
CA GLN A 142 3.16 12.42 -7.10
C GLN A 142 2.19 13.60 -7.21
N GLN A 143 1.67 13.84 -8.42
CA GLN A 143 0.76 14.95 -8.71
C GLN A 143 -0.46 14.44 -9.48
N PHE A 144 -1.60 15.07 -9.24
CA PHE A 144 -2.78 14.90 -10.06
C PHE A 144 -2.69 15.84 -11.26
N GLU A 145 -2.34 15.30 -12.43
CA GLU A 145 -2.18 16.05 -13.69
C GLU A 145 -3.53 16.46 -14.33
N GLY A 146 -4.65 16.42 -13.60
CA GLY A 146 -5.98 16.71 -14.13
C GLY A 146 -6.55 15.64 -15.06
N GLN A 147 -7.65 15.97 -15.74
CA GLN A 147 -8.35 15.04 -16.67
C GLN A 147 -7.49 14.64 -17.89
N ASN A 148 -6.52 15.47 -18.26
CA ASN A 148 -5.64 15.25 -19.41
C ASN A 148 -4.31 14.54 -19.03
N GLY A 149 -4.14 14.17 -17.75
CA GLY A 149 -2.95 13.48 -17.26
C GLY A 149 -2.74 12.11 -17.91
N THR A 150 -1.70 11.97 -18.72
CA THR A 150 -1.38 10.71 -19.40
C THR A 150 -0.74 9.69 -18.47
N LYS A 151 -0.11 10.13 -17.35
CA LYS A 151 0.53 9.25 -16.38
C LYS A 151 -0.48 8.28 -15.75
N LEU A 152 -1.69 8.75 -15.44
CA LEU A 152 -2.75 7.91 -14.90
C LEU A 152 -3.26 6.91 -15.94
N LEU A 153 -3.54 7.35 -17.17
CA LEU A 153 -4.01 6.48 -18.25
C LEU A 153 -3.01 5.37 -18.60
N GLN A 154 -1.71 5.70 -18.73
CA GLN A 154 -0.69 4.70 -19.06
C GLN A 154 -0.37 3.74 -17.90
N LYS A 155 -0.28 4.25 -16.66
CA LYS A 155 0.03 3.40 -15.49
C LYS A 155 -1.20 2.57 -15.07
N ARG A 156 -2.38 3.20 -14.92
CA ARG A 156 -3.62 2.57 -14.45
C ARG A 156 -4.37 1.82 -15.55
N GLY A 157 -4.31 2.25 -16.80
CA GLY A 157 -5.10 1.66 -17.89
C GLY A 157 -4.46 0.43 -18.55
N LEU A 158 -3.13 0.27 -18.48
CA LEU A 158 -2.42 -0.80 -19.18
C LEU A 158 -1.52 -1.63 -18.26
N LYS A 159 -0.67 -0.98 -17.46
CA LYS A 159 0.35 -1.69 -16.67
C LYS A 159 -0.28 -2.42 -15.48
N MET A 160 -1.06 -1.71 -14.68
CA MET A 160 -1.72 -2.28 -13.49
C MET A 160 -2.66 -3.44 -13.85
N PRO A 161 -3.58 -3.34 -14.82
CA PRO A 161 -4.47 -4.44 -15.18
C PRO A 161 -3.71 -5.66 -15.67
N LYS A 162 -2.61 -5.45 -16.43
CA LYS A 162 -1.77 -6.55 -16.93
C LYS A 162 -1.07 -7.30 -15.80
N MET A 163 -0.55 -6.58 -14.80
CA MET A 163 0.08 -7.21 -13.63
C MET A 163 -0.95 -7.91 -12.75
N MET A 164 -2.09 -7.26 -12.48
CA MET A 164 -3.16 -7.87 -11.69
C MET A 164 -3.74 -9.13 -12.36
N LYS A 165 -3.86 -9.12 -13.69
CA LYS A 165 -4.23 -10.32 -14.46
C LYS A 165 -3.22 -11.44 -14.25
N ASP A 166 -1.92 -11.16 -14.33
CA ASP A 166 -0.89 -12.19 -14.12
C ASP A 166 -0.92 -12.77 -12.70
N MET A 167 -1.12 -11.90 -11.70
CA MET A 167 -1.29 -12.32 -10.30
C MET A 167 -2.52 -13.21 -10.15
N PHE A 168 -3.64 -12.83 -10.74
CA PHE A 168 -4.86 -13.63 -10.74
C PHE A 168 -4.68 -14.98 -11.43
N ASP A 169 -4.09 -14.99 -12.63
CA ASP A 169 -3.80 -16.22 -13.38
C ASP A 169 -2.88 -17.16 -12.57
N GLN A 170 -1.94 -16.61 -11.79
CA GLN A 170 -1.07 -17.40 -10.91
C GLN A 170 -1.82 -17.94 -9.70
N LEU A 171 -2.64 -17.12 -9.04
CA LEU A 171 -3.47 -17.53 -7.91
C LEU A 171 -4.40 -18.69 -8.30
N CYS A 172 -5.06 -18.62 -9.47
CA CYS A 172 -5.93 -19.70 -9.94
C CYS A 172 -5.19 -21.04 -10.04
N LYS A 173 -3.93 -21.05 -10.49
CA LYS A 173 -3.12 -22.27 -10.58
C LYS A 173 -2.68 -22.83 -9.24
N THR A 174 -2.70 -22.03 -8.17
CA THR A 174 -2.33 -22.49 -6.83
C THR A 174 -3.48 -23.24 -6.15
N PHE A 175 -4.71 -23.10 -6.66
CA PHE A 175 -5.93 -23.75 -6.12
C PHE A 175 -6.38 -25.00 -6.90
N ASP A 176 -5.74 -25.30 -8.03
CA ASP A 176 -5.90 -26.55 -8.80
C ASP A 176 -4.83 -27.59 -8.38
#